data_AF-A0A536NI24-F1
#
_entry.id   AF-A0A536NI24-F1
#
_cell.length_a   1.000
_cell.length_b   1.000
_cell.length_c   1.000
_cell.angle_alpha   90.00
_cell.angle_beta   90.00
_cell.angle_gamma   90.00
#
_symmetry.space_group_name_H-M   'P 1'
#
loop_
_entity.id
_entity.type
_entity.pdbx_description
1 polymer ?
#
loop_
_entity_poly.entity_id
_entity_poly.type
_entity_poly.pdbx_seq_one_letter_code
_entity_poly.pdbx_strand_id
1 'polypeptide(L)'
;MQAVWDQILNILSQIITPDWGSLIALLPLAILGLVVLYILWLGWSFTRVGPRRRGRTRLTPAPPPGVHPPVPSFAPFFGAIATFLVLFALVAGGMAIPLAAIGMALALLYWGREAMREHDHLLGRDTALVVVREEPPPGVHAPVPSFQPILASIALAIIFFGLVFGPALLLVGIVTLAISLLGWLRDARHEYRLVEEADRRGHQPPPPAPAFPMGTLALFVILVGAAVVIQSGVLPPKTSTTAAAGSPAPGAAAGPGSGSGGSAPSNAPAPKGDVSIVAEATQFTTPDVAGPAGKPFTIAFQNKDQATMHNVDIKDASGKDVFKGEIVTGPISTVYNVPALAAGAYPFTCSVHPTMTGTLTIK
;
A
#
# COMPACT_ATOMS: atom_id res chain seq x y z
N MET A 1 -38.84 7.79 39.46
CA MET A 1 -37.65 8.68 39.50
C MET A 1 -36.39 7.95 39.06
N GLN A 2 -36.03 6.80 39.64
CA GLN A 2 -34.85 6.00 39.21
C GLN A 2 -34.89 5.61 37.73
N ALA A 3 -35.99 5.04 37.22
CA ALA A 3 -36.08 4.65 35.81
C ALA A 3 -35.87 5.81 34.81
N VAL A 4 -36.32 7.01 35.17
CA VAL A 4 -36.11 8.23 34.34
C VAL A 4 -34.65 8.66 34.41
N TRP A 5 -34.02 8.53 35.57
CA TRP A 5 -32.61 8.85 35.77
C TRP A 5 -31.69 7.88 35.02
N ASP A 6 -31.98 6.58 35.05
CA ASP A 6 -31.23 5.55 34.32
C ASP A 6 -31.37 5.73 32.80
N GLN A 7 -32.54 6.18 32.34
CA GLN A 7 -32.77 6.47 30.92
C GLN A 7 -32.01 7.71 30.46
N ILE A 8 -31.94 8.76 31.29
CA ILE A 8 -31.12 9.94 31.04
C ILE A 8 -29.63 9.58 31.01
N LEU A 9 -29.15 8.78 31.96
CA LEU A 9 -27.76 8.34 32.02
C LEU A 9 -27.38 7.45 30.83
N ASN A 10 -28.28 6.58 30.36
CA ASN A 10 -28.05 5.78 29.15
C ASN A 10 -28.01 6.62 27.87
N ILE A 11 -28.84 7.66 27.77
CA ILE A 11 -28.79 8.58 26.62
C ILE A 11 -27.49 9.40 26.68
N LEU A 12 -27.12 9.91 27.87
CA LEU A 12 -25.85 10.61 28.04
C LEU A 12 -24.65 9.70 27.77
N SER A 13 -24.69 8.42 28.14
CA SER A 13 -23.58 7.49 27.87
C SER A 13 -23.42 7.19 26.39
N GLN A 14 -24.52 7.06 25.63
CA GLN A 14 -24.44 6.93 24.17
C GLN A 14 -23.89 8.17 23.48
N ILE A 15 -24.11 9.36 24.03
CA ILE A 15 -23.64 10.63 23.46
C ILE A 15 -22.18 10.92 23.87
N ILE A 16 -21.82 10.65 25.13
CA ILE A 16 -20.48 10.94 25.68
C ILE A 16 -19.48 9.84 25.29
N THR A 17 -19.92 8.58 25.25
CA THR A 17 -19.12 7.42 24.87
C THR A 17 -19.86 6.62 23.80
N PRO A 18 -20.03 7.18 22.59
CA PRO A 18 -20.56 6.38 21.48
C PRO A 18 -19.63 5.20 21.23
N ASP A 19 -20.17 4.13 20.64
CA ASP A 19 -19.36 3.00 20.19
C ASP A 19 -18.46 3.46 19.02
N TRP A 20 -17.30 3.98 19.38
CA TRP A 20 -16.28 4.44 18.45
C TRP A 20 -15.83 3.32 17.51
N GLY A 21 -15.89 2.06 17.93
CA GLY A 21 -15.59 0.91 17.08
C GLY A 21 -16.55 0.82 15.89
N SER A 22 -17.86 0.94 16.15
CA SER A 22 -18.87 0.95 15.10
C SER A 22 -18.77 2.17 14.16
N LEU A 23 -18.49 3.36 14.71
CA LEU A 23 -18.32 4.58 13.92
C LEU A 23 -17.05 4.52 13.05
N ILE A 24 -15.94 4.01 13.58
CA ILE A 24 -14.69 3.81 12.86
C ILE A 24 -14.87 2.73 11.78
N ALA A 25 -15.65 1.68 12.04
CA ALA A 25 -15.97 0.66 11.04
C ALA A 25 -16.77 1.20 9.85
N LEU A 26 -17.51 2.31 10.03
CA LEU A 26 -18.26 2.98 8.95
C LEU A 26 -17.41 3.99 8.14
N LEU A 27 -16.22 4.33 8.61
CA LEU A 27 -15.34 5.33 8.00
C LEU A 27 -14.97 5.00 6.53
N PRO A 28 -14.68 3.73 6.15
CA PRO A 28 -14.45 3.37 4.75
C PRO A 28 -15.65 3.64 3.83
N LEU A 29 -16.87 3.35 4.32
CA LEU A 29 -18.11 3.60 3.57
C LEU A 29 -18.41 5.10 3.48
N ALA A 30 -18.13 5.87 4.54
CA ALA A 30 -18.27 7.32 4.53
C ALA A 30 -17.31 7.98 3.53
N ILE A 31 -16.04 7.56 3.50
CA ILE A 31 -15.06 8.02 2.51
C ILE A 31 -15.50 7.64 1.09
N LEU A 32 -15.95 6.40 0.87
CA LEU A 32 -16.46 5.95 -0.42
C LEU A 32 -17.64 6.83 -0.88
N GLY A 33 -18.59 7.11 0.01
CA GLY A 33 -19.70 8.02 -0.25
C GLY A 33 -19.24 9.43 -0.62
N LEU A 34 -18.26 9.98 0.10
CA LEU A 34 -17.66 11.30 -0.22
C LEU A 34 -16.99 11.32 -1.60
N VAL A 35 -16.25 10.27 -1.95
CA VAL A 35 -15.61 10.15 -3.28
C VAL A 35 -16.66 10.07 -4.37
N VAL A 36 -17.71 9.24 -4.19
CA VAL A 36 -18.82 9.14 -5.16
C VAL A 36 -19.52 10.49 -5.31
N LEU A 37 -19.83 11.18 -4.21
CA LEU A 37 -20.44 12.51 -4.24
C LEU A 37 -19.54 13.53 -4.94
N TYR A 38 -18.23 13.50 -4.69
CA TYR A 38 -17.27 14.37 -5.37
C TYR A 38 -17.22 14.09 -6.86
N ILE A 39 -17.22 12.82 -7.30
CA ILE A 39 -17.24 12.45 -8.71
C ILE A 39 -18.55 12.89 -9.38
N LEU A 40 -19.70 12.68 -8.73
CA LEU A 40 -21.00 13.13 -9.22
C LEU A 40 -21.06 14.66 -9.32
N TRP A 41 -20.56 15.36 -8.30
CA TRP A 41 -20.44 16.81 -8.30
C TRP A 41 -19.50 17.29 -9.40
N LEU A 42 -18.35 16.64 -9.60
CA LEU A 42 -17.41 16.96 -10.66
C LEU A 42 -18.06 16.77 -12.03
N GLY A 43 -18.72 15.64 -12.28
CA GLY A 43 -19.47 15.38 -13.52
C GLY A 43 -20.54 16.43 -13.78
N TRP A 44 -21.33 16.77 -12.76
CA TRP A 44 -22.34 17.82 -12.83
C TRP A 44 -21.74 19.24 -12.98
N SER A 45 -20.58 19.49 -12.40
CA SER A 45 -19.88 20.76 -12.59
C SER A 45 -19.42 20.91 -14.04
N PHE A 46 -18.96 19.82 -14.66
CA PHE A 46 -18.56 19.79 -16.07
C PHE A 46 -19.73 20.00 -17.03
N THR A 47 -20.95 19.57 -16.67
CA THR A 47 -22.15 19.88 -17.49
C THR A 47 -22.59 21.34 -17.37
N ARG A 48 -22.13 22.05 -16.33
CA ARG A 48 -22.42 23.47 -16.09
C ARG A 48 -21.31 24.42 -16.55
N VAL A 49 -20.11 23.92 -16.86
CA VAL A 49 -19.07 24.73 -17.48
C VAL A 49 -19.62 25.22 -18.82
N GLY A 50 -19.79 26.54 -18.94
CA GLY A 50 -20.35 27.21 -20.10
C GLY A 50 -19.64 26.83 -21.41
N PRO A 51 -20.22 27.18 -22.57
CA PRO A 51 -19.71 26.73 -23.86
C PRO A 51 -18.22 27.06 -23.97
N ARG A 52 -17.41 26.03 -24.24
CA ARG A 52 -15.99 26.17 -24.58
C ARG A 52 -15.89 27.00 -25.86
N ARG A 53 -15.89 28.33 -25.72
CA ARG A 53 -15.64 29.26 -26.83
C ARG A 53 -14.19 29.13 -27.26
N ARG A 54 -13.88 28.10 -28.05
CA ARG A 54 -12.94 28.21 -29.17
C ARG A 54 -13.76 28.69 -30.37
N GLY A 55 -13.17 29.49 -31.26
CA GLY A 55 -13.84 30.33 -32.25
C GLY A 55 -15.04 29.72 -32.98
N ARG A 56 -15.94 30.59 -33.47
CA ARG A 56 -17.28 30.30 -34.04
C ARG A 56 -17.37 29.25 -35.14
N THR A 57 -16.26 28.74 -35.66
CA THR A 57 -16.21 27.63 -36.59
C THR A 57 -15.51 26.46 -35.92
N ARG A 58 -16.26 25.38 -35.69
CA ARG A 58 -15.67 24.08 -35.38
C ARG A 58 -14.91 23.65 -36.64
N LEU A 59 -13.63 23.99 -36.74
CA LEU A 59 -12.76 23.35 -37.71
C LEU A 59 -12.73 21.89 -37.29
N THR A 60 -13.35 21.01 -38.07
CA THR A 60 -13.04 19.59 -38.01
C THR A 60 -11.55 19.52 -38.26
N PRO A 61 -10.71 19.07 -37.31
CA PRO A 61 -9.30 18.86 -37.58
C PRO A 61 -9.27 17.77 -38.65
N ALA A 62 -9.14 18.16 -39.91
CA ALA A 62 -8.73 17.25 -40.94
C ALA A 62 -7.26 16.98 -40.61
N PRO A 63 -6.91 15.76 -40.17
CA PRO A 63 -5.52 15.47 -39.91
C PRO A 63 -4.72 15.71 -41.20
N PRO A 64 -3.45 16.14 -41.11
CA PRO A 64 -2.57 16.13 -42.25
C PRO A 64 -2.65 14.78 -42.99
N PRO A 65 -2.47 14.74 -44.32
CA PRO A 65 -2.38 13.48 -45.05
C PRO A 65 -1.39 12.53 -44.34
N GLY A 66 -1.86 11.33 -43.96
CA GLY A 66 -1.07 10.35 -43.21
C GLY A 66 -1.22 10.39 -41.67
N VAL A 67 -1.93 11.36 -41.09
CA VAL A 67 -2.28 11.36 -39.65
C VAL A 67 -3.70 10.82 -39.49
N HIS A 68 -3.92 9.95 -38.52
CA HIS A 68 -5.27 9.45 -38.19
C HIS A 68 -5.61 10.01 -36.81
N PRO A 69 -6.83 10.53 -36.59
CA PRO A 69 -7.20 10.93 -35.25
C PRO A 69 -7.16 9.67 -34.37
N PRO A 70 -6.65 9.75 -33.13
CA PRO A 70 -6.65 8.60 -32.23
C PRO A 70 -8.08 8.08 -32.12
N VAL A 71 -8.26 6.80 -32.39
CA VAL A 71 -9.56 6.14 -32.32
C VAL A 71 -9.96 6.10 -30.84
N PRO A 72 -11.22 6.44 -30.48
CA PRO A 72 -11.64 6.34 -29.10
C PRO A 72 -11.43 4.92 -28.57
N SER A 73 -10.60 4.78 -27.52
CA SER A 73 -10.28 3.49 -26.91
C SER A 73 -10.96 3.35 -25.55
N PHE A 74 -11.56 2.17 -25.32
CA PHE A 74 -12.07 1.80 -23.99
C PHE A 74 -11.03 1.09 -23.13
N ALA A 75 -9.81 0.84 -23.64
CA ALA A 75 -8.76 0.14 -22.91
C ALA A 75 -8.44 0.77 -21.53
N PRO A 76 -8.42 2.11 -21.35
CA PRO A 76 -8.22 2.70 -20.03
C PRO A 76 -9.28 2.32 -19.00
N PHE A 77 -10.55 2.18 -19.42
CA PHE A 77 -11.64 1.80 -18.52
C PHE A 77 -11.54 0.33 -18.12
N PHE A 78 -11.27 -0.56 -19.07
CA PHE A 78 -11.06 -1.98 -18.78
C PHE A 78 -9.82 -2.22 -17.92
N GLY A 79 -8.74 -1.48 -18.16
CA GLY A 79 -7.53 -1.49 -17.32
C GLY A 79 -7.80 -1.04 -15.89
N ALA A 80 -8.60 0.02 -15.70
CA ALA A 80 -9.00 0.49 -14.38
C ALA A 80 -9.85 -0.54 -13.62
N ILE A 81 -10.83 -1.16 -14.30
CA ILE A 81 -11.67 -2.22 -13.72
C ILE A 81 -10.82 -3.44 -13.35
N ALA A 82 -9.93 -3.88 -14.24
CA ALA A 82 -9.03 -5.00 -13.98
C ALA A 82 -8.11 -4.74 -12.78
N THR A 83 -7.56 -3.52 -12.69
CA THR A 83 -6.72 -3.11 -11.55
C THR A 83 -7.52 -3.11 -10.25
N PHE A 84 -8.75 -2.58 -10.27
CA PHE A 84 -9.66 -2.64 -9.12
C PHE A 84 -9.92 -4.09 -8.68
N LEU A 85 -10.23 -4.99 -9.63
CA LEU A 85 -10.48 -6.40 -9.31
C LEU A 85 -9.26 -7.07 -8.68
N VAL A 86 -8.05 -6.78 -9.17
CA VAL A 86 -6.81 -7.30 -8.58
C VAL A 86 -6.62 -6.79 -7.15
N LEU A 87 -6.77 -5.49 -6.92
CA LEU A 87 -6.64 -4.91 -5.57
C LEU A 87 -7.73 -5.44 -4.62
N PHE A 88 -8.97 -5.57 -5.10
CA PHE A 88 -10.06 -6.15 -4.34
C PHE A 88 -9.80 -7.62 -3.99
N ALA A 89 -9.25 -8.40 -4.92
CA ALA A 89 -8.93 -9.80 -4.71
C ALA A 89 -7.84 -10.02 -3.64
N LEU A 90 -6.89 -9.09 -3.52
CA LEU A 90 -5.88 -9.14 -2.46
C LEU A 90 -6.50 -8.97 -1.06
N VAL A 91 -7.62 -8.25 -0.95
CA VAL A 91 -8.33 -8.02 0.32
C VAL A 91 -9.37 -9.12 0.58
N ALA A 92 -10.15 -9.49 -0.43
CA ALA A 92 -11.28 -10.41 -0.29
C ALA A 92 -10.86 -11.90 -0.30
N GLY A 93 -9.73 -12.23 -0.92
CA GLY A 93 -9.25 -13.61 -1.05
C GLY A 93 -10.20 -14.55 -1.81
N GLY A 94 -9.97 -15.86 -1.68
CA GLY A 94 -10.86 -16.90 -2.19
C GLY A 94 -11.16 -16.78 -3.70
N MET A 95 -12.44 -16.81 -4.06
CA MET A 95 -12.90 -16.74 -5.46
C MET A 95 -12.64 -15.38 -6.14
N ALA A 96 -12.31 -14.33 -5.39
CA ALA A 96 -11.98 -13.04 -5.97
C ALA A 96 -10.67 -13.08 -6.77
N ILE A 97 -9.71 -13.92 -6.37
CA ILE A 97 -8.40 -14.08 -7.04
C ILE A 97 -8.54 -14.61 -8.48
N PRO A 98 -9.19 -15.76 -8.74
CA PRO A 98 -9.35 -16.25 -10.11
C PRO A 98 -10.22 -15.30 -10.96
N LEU A 99 -11.23 -14.65 -10.39
CA LEU A 99 -12.05 -13.66 -11.12
C LEU A 99 -11.24 -12.42 -11.51
N ALA A 100 -10.36 -11.93 -10.64
CA ALA A 100 -9.46 -10.84 -10.95
C ALA A 100 -8.43 -11.21 -12.02
N ALA A 101 -7.88 -12.43 -11.96
CA ALA A 101 -6.98 -12.93 -12.98
C ALA A 101 -7.66 -13.01 -14.36
N ILE A 102 -8.90 -13.51 -14.42
CA ILE A 102 -9.71 -13.54 -15.65
C ILE A 102 -9.99 -12.11 -16.15
N GLY A 103 -10.43 -11.21 -15.26
CA GLY A 103 -10.70 -9.81 -15.61
C GLY A 103 -9.47 -9.10 -16.19
N MET A 104 -8.29 -9.33 -15.59
CA MET A 104 -7.01 -8.81 -16.09
C MET A 104 -6.64 -9.42 -17.45
N ALA A 105 -6.76 -10.73 -17.62
CA ALA A 105 -6.49 -11.39 -18.88
C ALA A 105 -7.39 -10.85 -20.01
N LEU A 106 -8.69 -10.66 -19.75
CA LEU A 106 -9.64 -10.10 -20.71
C LEU A 106 -9.30 -8.64 -21.06
N ALA A 107 -8.93 -7.82 -20.08
CA ALA A 107 -8.53 -6.44 -20.32
C ALA A 107 -7.26 -6.36 -21.20
N LEU A 108 -6.27 -7.22 -20.94
CA LEU A 108 -5.04 -7.30 -21.73
C LEU A 108 -5.32 -7.82 -23.16
N LEU A 109 -6.18 -8.83 -23.31
CA LEU A 109 -6.57 -9.34 -24.62
C LEU A 109 -7.34 -8.29 -25.44
N TYR A 110 -8.25 -7.55 -24.80
CA TYR A 110 -8.95 -6.44 -25.44
C TYR A 110 -7.97 -5.37 -25.90
N TRP A 111 -7.08 -4.93 -25.01
CA TRP A 111 -6.09 -3.91 -25.33
C TRP A 111 -5.14 -4.36 -26.44
N GLY A 112 -4.63 -5.60 -26.37
CA GLY A 112 -3.77 -6.17 -27.40
C GLY A 112 -4.46 -6.27 -28.76
N ARG A 113 -5.73 -6.71 -28.79
CA ARG A 113 -6.52 -6.76 -30.03
C ARG A 113 -6.73 -5.39 -30.64
N GLU A 114 -7.01 -4.39 -29.81
CA GLU A 114 -7.21 -3.01 -30.26
C GLU A 114 -5.90 -2.41 -30.80
N ALA A 115 -4.78 -2.64 -30.12
CA ALA A 115 -3.46 -2.22 -30.56
C ALA A 115 -3.05 -2.87 -31.91
N MET A 116 -3.36 -4.16 -32.10
CA MET A 116 -3.09 -4.84 -33.38
C MET A 116 -3.95 -4.29 -34.52
N ARG A 117 -5.24 -4.01 -34.29
CA ARG A 117 -6.09 -3.36 -35.29
C ARG A 117 -5.55 -2.00 -35.69
N GLU A 118 -5.12 -1.21 -34.71
CA GLU A 118 -4.50 0.08 -34.97
C GLU A 118 -3.20 -0.07 -35.79
N HIS A 119 -2.36 -1.06 -35.46
CA HIS A 119 -1.16 -1.38 -36.23
C HIS A 119 -1.46 -1.78 -37.69
N ASP A 120 -2.45 -2.65 -37.90
CA ASP A 120 -2.88 -3.07 -39.24
C ASP A 120 -3.44 -1.90 -40.05
N HIS A 121 -4.16 -0.98 -39.40
CA HIS A 121 -4.64 0.26 -40.01
C HIS A 121 -3.50 1.21 -40.42
N LEU A 122 -2.38 1.19 -39.70
CA LEU A 122 -1.19 1.99 -40.01
C LEU A 122 -0.36 1.37 -41.14
N LEU A 123 -0.28 0.04 -41.22
CA LEU A 123 0.47 -0.67 -42.26
C LEU A 123 -0.26 -0.73 -43.62
N GLY A 124 -1.59 -0.60 -43.63
CA GLY A 124 -2.41 -0.69 -44.85
C GLY A 124 -2.47 0.56 -45.75
N ARG A 125 -1.72 1.63 -45.44
CA ARG A 125 -1.63 2.82 -46.31
C ARG A 125 -0.25 2.91 -46.96
N ASP A 126 -0.21 2.61 -48.25
CA ASP A 126 0.93 2.93 -49.11
C ASP A 126 1.32 4.42 -48.97
N THR A 127 2.55 4.66 -48.54
CA THR A 127 3.33 5.90 -48.71
C THR A 127 2.53 7.22 -48.73
N ALA A 128 2.01 7.65 -47.58
CA ALA A 128 1.78 9.08 -47.40
C ALA A 128 3.14 9.73 -47.26
N LEU A 129 3.61 10.44 -48.30
CA LEU A 129 4.76 11.33 -48.19
C LEU A 129 4.50 12.29 -47.03
N VAL A 130 5.19 12.04 -45.91
CA VAL A 130 5.24 12.97 -44.79
C VAL A 130 5.87 14.23 -45.37
N VAL A 131 5.03 15.23 -45.65
CA VAL A 131 5.53 16.60 -45.77
C VAL A 131 5.98 16.96 -44.36
N VAL A 132 7.25 16.67 -44.07
CA VAL A 132 7.93 17.19 -42.91
C VAL A 132 7.91 18.70 -43.11
N ARG A 133 6.95 19.39 -42.49
CA ARG A 133 7.15 20.81 -42.23
C ARG A 133 8.35 20.84 -41.28
N GLU A 134 9.48 21.32 -41.79
CA GLU A 134 10.72 21.45 -41.01
C GLU A 134 10.51 22.31 -39.76
N GLU A 135 9.45 23.11 -39.71
CA GLU A 135 9.12 23.98 -38.59
C GLU A 135 7.64 23.88 -38.15
N PRO A 136 7.35 23.76 -36.84
CA PRO A 136 6.00 23.86 -36.31
C PRO A 136 5.33 25.20 -36.64
N PRO A 137 3.99 25.28 -36.71
CA PRO A 137 3.28 26.55 -36.80
C PRO A 137 3.71 27.52 -35.69
N PRO A 138 3.73 28.84 -35.95
CA PRO A 138 4.08 29.84 -34.94
C PRO A 138 3.26 29.66 -33.65
N GLY A 139 3.96 29.58 -32.50
CA GLY A 139 3.34 29.38 -31.19
C GLY A 139 2.99 27.93 -30.81
N VAL A 140 3.32 26.94 -31.65
CA VAL A 140 3.15 25.51 -31.33
C VAL A 140 4.51 24.88 -31.07
N HIS A 141 4.80 24.53 -29.82
CA HIS A 141 5.96 23.71 -29.46
C HIS A 141 5.48 22.38 -28.87
N ALA A 142 6.16 21.29 -29.20
CA ALA A 142 5.94 20.03 -28.50
C ALA A 142 6.55 20.15 -27.09
N PRO A 143 5.87 19.64 -26.05
CA PRO A 143 6.45 19.60 -24.71
C PRO A 143 7.74 18.80 -24.74
N VAL A 144 8.73 19.21 -23.94
CA VAL A 144 10.00 18.51 -23.87
C VAL A 144 9.75 17.11 -23.29
N PRO A 145 10.21 16.02 -23.94
CA PRO A 145 10.09 14.70 -23.34
C PRO A 145 10.79 14.67 -21.99
N SER A 146 10.19 14.00 -21.00
CA SER A 146 10.71 13.91 -19.63
C SER A 146 10.56 12.50 -19.07
N PHE A 147 11.59 12.01 -18.39
CA PHE A 147 11.58 10.71 -17.72
C PHE A 147 10.98 10.76 -16.30
N GLN A 148 10.64 11.95 -15.80
CA GLN A 148 10.19 12.13 -14.42
C GLN A 148 8.92 11.36 -14.06
N PRO A 149 7.91 11.22 -14.94
CA PRO A 149 6.74 10.39 -14.64
C PRO A 149 7.09 8.92 -14.36
N ILE A 150 8.06 8.37 -15.10
CA ILE A 150 8.54 7.00 -14.91
C ILE A 150 9.30 6.88 -13.59
N LEU A 151 10.23 7.82 -13.34
CA LEU A 151 11.02 7.84 -12.10
C LEU A 151 10.13 8.00 -10.85
N ALA A 152 9.10 8.84 -10.92
CA ALA A 152 8.12 9.01 -9.85
C ALA A 152 7.30 7.73 -9.62
N SER A 153 6.94 7.00 -10.68
CA SER A 153 6.24 5.73 -10.58
C SER A 153 7.11 4.65 -9.91
N ILE A 154 8.39 4.58 -10.26
CA ILE A 154 9.37 3.70 -9.61
C ILE A 154 9.51 4.07 -8.12
N ALA A 155 9.66 5.35 -7.80
CA ALA A 155 9.77 5.82 -6.43
C ALA A 155 8.52 5.47 -5.59
N LEU A 156 7.32 5.63 -6.17
CA LEU A 156 6.07 5.26 -5.52
C LEU A 156 5.99 3.74 -5.27
N ALA A 157 6.43 2.92 -6.22
CA ALA A 157 6.52 1.47 -6.01
C ALA A 157 7.46 1.15 -4.84
N ILE A 158 8.62 1.81 -4.73
CA ILE A 158 9.55 1.62 -3.61
C ILE A 158 8.90 2.02 -2.28
N ILE A 159 8.12 3.11 -2.23
CA ILE A 159 7.35 3.51 -1.04
C ILE A 159 6.39 2.40 -0.61
N PHE A 160 5.60 1.85 -1.54
CA PHE A 160 4.65 0.78 -1.24
C PHE A 160 5.36 -0.49 -0.75
N PHE A 161 6.48 -0.87 -1.37
CA PHE A 161 7.31 -1.95 -0.86
C PHE A 161 7.87 -1.63 0.53
N GLY A 162 8.29 -0.40 0.77
CA GLY A 162 8.76 0.05 2.09
C GLY A 162 7.73 -0.08 3.20
N LEU A 163 6.44 0.14 2.90
CA LEU A 163 5.36 -0.08 3.87
C LEU A 163 5.23 -1.54 4.33
N VAL A 164 5.62 -2.49 3.47
CA VAL A 164 5.52 -3.93 3.74
C VAL A 164 6.83 -4.49 4.32
N PHE A 165 7.97 -4.09 3.73
CA PHE A 165 9.28 -4.70 4.02
C PHE A 165 10.10 -3.90 5.04
N GLY A 166 9.67 -2.69 5.39
CA GLY A 166 10.11 -1.95 6.58
C GLY A 166 10.75 -0.58 6.34
N PRO A 167 11.13 0.11 7.43
CA PRO A 167 11.31 1.56 7.44
C PRO A 167 12.50 2.06 6.62
N ALA A 168 13.57 1.29 6.47
CA ALA A 168 14.73 1.71 5.67
C ALA A 168 14.36 1.83 4.18
N LEU A 169 13.60 0.86 3.66
CA LEU A 169 13.14 0.87 2.28
C LEU A 169 12.07 1.96 2.05
N LEU A 170 11.22 2.22 3.04
CA LEU A 170 10.26 3.33 3.01
C LEU A 170 10.96 4.69 2.90
N LEU A 171 12.01 4.92 3.70
CA LEU A 171 12.82 6.14 3.63
C LEU A 171 13.45 6.32 2.25
N VAL A 172 14.01 5.25 1.67
CA VAL A 172 14.55 5.28 0.30
C VAL A 172 13.46 5.64 -0.72
N GLY A 173 12.27 5.07 -0.60
CA GLY A 173 11.13 5.45 -1.42
C GLY A 173 10.81 6.95 -1.36
N ILE A 174 10.77 7.53 -0.17
CA ILE A 174 10.52 8.97 0.02
C ILE A 174 11.65 9.81 -0.60
N VAL A 175 12.91 9.45 -0.38
CA VAL A 175 14.07 10.17 -0.93
C VAL A 175 14.07 10.13 -2.45
N THR A 176 13.85 8.95 -3.05
CA THR A 176 13.78 8.79 -4.50
C THR A 176 12.61 9.57 -5.11
N LEU A 177 11.46 9.62 -4.43
CA LEU A 177 10.31 10.44 -4.85
C LEU A 177 10.68 11.92 -4.82
N ALA A 178 11.32 12.40 -3.75
CA ALA A 178 11.78 13.78 -3.65
C ALA A 178 12.76 14.14 -4.79
N ILE A 179 13.72 13.27 -5.10
CA ILE A 179 14.64 13.45 -6.24
C ILE A 179 13.88 13.60 -7.55
N SER A 180 12.90 12.72 -7.81
CA SER A 180 12.09 12.80 -9.03
C SER A 180 11.22 14.05 -9.10
N LEU A 181 10.58 14.46 -8.00
CA LEU A 181 9.77 15.68 -7.94
C LEU A 181 10.61 16.94 -8.14
N LEU A 182 11.82 17.00 -7.56
CA LEU A 182 12.77 18.09 -7.80
C LEU A 182 13.24 18.12 -9.26
N GLY A 183 13.48 16.95 -9.85
CA GLY A 183 13.75 16.81 -11.27
C GLY A 183 12.60 17.34 -12.12
N TRP A 184 11.36 17.00 -11.77
CA TRP A 184 10.18 17.47 -12.47
C TRP A 184 9.97 18.98 -12.36
N LEU A 185 10.24 19.56 -11.18
CA LEU A 185 10.22 21.01 -11.00
C LEU A 185 11.30 21.71 -11.85
N ARG A 186 12.48 21.09 -12.00
CA ARG A 186 13.54 21.60 -12.88
C ARG A 186 13.12 21.54 -14.34
N ASP A 187 12.56 20.41 -14.79
CA ASP A 187 12.09 20.21 -16.16
C ASP A 187 10.97 21.21 -16.50
N ALA A 188 9.98 21.38 -15.62
CA ALA A 188 8.88 22.33 -15.81
C ALA A 188 9.37 23.79 -15.86
N ARG A 189 10.36 24.16 -15.04
CA ARG A 189 10.98 25.50 -15.11
C ARG A 189 11.76 25.71 -16.40
N HIS A 190 12.44 24.68 -16.89
CA HIS A 190 13.14 24.73 -18.16
C HIS A 190 12.15 24.91 -19.31
N GLU A 191 11.10 24.10 -19.35
CA GLU A 191 10.01 24.24 -20.33
C GLU A 191 9.37 25.63 -20.29
N TYR A 192 9.07 26.17 -19.11
CA TYR A 192 8.54 27.53 -18.98
C TYR A 192 9.44 28.60 -19.64
N ARG A 193 10.76 28.53 -19.44
CA ARG A 193 11.72 29.47 -20.05
C ARG A 193 11.75 29.32 -21.57
N LEU A 194 11.70 28.08 -22.05
CA LEU A 194 11.64 27.77 -23.48
C LEU A 194 10.40 28.38 -24.14
N VAL A 195 9.23 28.28 -23.49
CA VAL A 195 7.99 28.93 -23.94
C VAL A 195 8.15 30.45 -23.99
N GLU A 196 8.71 31.05 -22.93
CA GLU A 196 8.91 32.51 -22.88
C GLU A 196 9.87 33.00 -23.98
N GLU A 197 10.91 32.22 -24.30
CA GLU A 197 11.80 32.51 -25.42
C GLU A 197 11.11 32.36 -26.78
N ALA A 198 10.24 31.34 -26.93
CA ALA A 198 9.44 31.12 -28.13
C ALA A 198 8.49 32.30 -28.38
N ASP A 199 7.82 32.80 -27.34
CA ASP A 199 6.91 33.94 -27.42
C ASP A 199 7.65 35.23 -27.86
N ARG A 200 8.89 35.41 -27.40
CA ARG A 200 9.73 36.57 -27.76
C ARG A 200 10.29 36.48 -29.18
N ARG A 201 10.66 35.29 -29.66
CA ARG A 201 11.32 35.10 -30.96
C ARG A 201 10.38 34.65 -32.09
N GLY A 202 9.13 34.30 -31.78
CA GLY A 202 8.11 33.82 -32.73
C GLY A 202 8.35 32.38 -33.23
N HIS A 203 9.51 31.80 -32.95
CA HIS A 203 9.92 30.44 -33.28
C HIS A 203 10.84 29.91 -32.18
N GLN A 204 10.75 28.62 -31.90
CA GLN A 204 11.71 27.91 -31.07
C GLN A 204 12.24 26.68 -31.80
N PRO A 205 13.56 26.51 -31.92
CA PRO A 205 14.12 25.25 -32.40
C PRO A 205 13.81 24.13 -31.40
N PRO A 206 13.55 22.90 -31.87
CA PRO A 206 13.26 21.77 -31.00
C PRO A 206 14.42 21.56 -30.02
N PRO A 207 14.17 21.54 -28.69
CA PRO A 207 15.23 21.28 -27.73
C PRO A 207 15.78 19.86 -27.93
N PRO A 208 17.08 19.65 -27.68
CA PRO A 208 17.67 18.32 -27.78
C PRO A 208 16.96 17.35 -26.83
N ALA A 209 16.76 16.11 -27.29
CA ALA A 209 16.18 15.07 -26.45
C ALA A 209 17.04 14.88 -25.19
N PRO A 210 16.42 14.72 -24.00
CA PRO A 210 17.18 14.46 -22.79
C PRO A 210 17.88 13.10 -22.90
N ALA A 211 19.08 13.01 -22.34
CA ALA A 211 19.76 11.74 -22.18
C ALA A 211 18.95 10.81 -21.27
N PHE A 212 19.05 9.50 -21.52
CA PHE A 212 18.44 8.49 -20.66
C PHE A 212 19.00 8.61 -19.23
N PRO A 213 18.17 8.54 -18.16
CA PRO A 213 18.56 8.91 -16.80
C PRO A 213 19.35 7.80 -16.08
N MET A 214 20.40 7.27 -16.72
CA MET A 214 21.23 6.17 -16.18
C MET A 214 21.78 6.50 -14.79
N GLY A 215 22.25 7.74 -14.58
CA GLY A 215 22.79 8.16 -13.28
C GLY A 215 21.75 8.12 -12.17
N THR A 216 20.53 8.60 -12.44
CA THR A 216 19.42 8.59 -11.46
C THR A 216 18.97 7.17 -11.15
N LEU A 217 18.85 6.32 -12.17
CA LEU A 217 18.48 4.91 -12.00
C LEU A 217 19.55 4.15 -11.21
N ALA A 218 20.83 4.36 -11.52
CA ALA A 218 21.94 3.77 -10.77
C ALA A 218 21.90 4.20 -9.29
N LEU A 219 21.64 5.48 -9.01
CA LEU A 219 21.46 5.97 -7.65
C LEU A 219 20.29 5.27 -6.93
N PHE A 220 19.14 5.12 -7.59
CA PHE A 220 17.98 4.44 -7.00
C PHE A 220 18.32 2.99 -6.66
N VAL A 221 18.98 2.27 -7.56
CA VAL A 221 19.44 0.89 -7.33
C VAL A 221 20.40 0.80 -6.16
N ILE A 222 21.38 1.73 -6.07
CA ILE A 222 22.33 1.77 -4.95
C ILE A 222 21.62 2.01 -3.62
N LEU A 223 20.68 2.97 -3.58
CA LEU A 223 19.92 3.28 -2.37
C LEU A 223 19.07 2.10 -1.92
N VAL A 224 18.39 1.42 -2.85
CA VAL A 224 17.59 0.22 -2.55
C VAL A 224 18.48 -0.91 -2.05
N GLY A 225 19.62 -1.16 -2.72
CA GLY A 225 20.60 -2.16 -2.27
C GLY A 225 21.13 -1.88 -0.87
N ALA A 226 21.47 -0.63 -0.56
CA ALA A 226 21.89 -0.22 0.78
C ALA A 226 20.78 -0.45 1.83
N ALA A 227 19.53 -0.09 1.51
CA ALA A 227 18.40 -0.36 2.41
C ALA A 227 18.22 -1.85 2.68
N VAL A 228 18.32 -2.72 1.66
CA VAL A 228 18.21 -4.19 1.83
C VAL A 228 19.34 -4.73 2.72
N VAL A 229 20.57 -4.25 2.56
CA VAL A 229 21.72 -4.68 3.39
C VAL A 229 21.55 -4.23 4.85
N ILE A 230 21.04 -3.02 5.09
CA ILE A 230 20.74 -2.52 6.45
C ILE A 230 19.61 -3.34 7.07
N GLN A 231 18.53 -3.59 6.31
CA GLN A 231 17.33 -4.30 6.75
C GLN A 231 17.62 -5.78 7.07
N SER A 232 18.55 -6.41 6.35
CA SER A 232 18.94 -7.82 6.55
C SER A 232 19.85 -8.06 7.75
N GLY A 233 20.25 -7.00 8.49
CA GLY A 233 21.10 -7.12 9.67
C GLY A 233 22.55 -7.55 9.38
N VAL A 234 22.94 -7.58 8.10
CA VAL A 234 24.31 -7.93 7.66
C VAL A 234 25.33 -6.87 8.11
N LEU A 235 24.87 -5.62 8.29
CA LEU A 235 25.66 -4.54 8.90
C LEU A 235 25.05 -4.18 10.27
N PRO A 236 25.75 -4.42 11.40
CA PRO A 236 25.27 -3.97 12.70
C PRO A 236 25.33 -2.43 12.76
N PRO A 237 24.28 -1.73 13.20
CA PRO A 237 24.35 -0.28 13.36
C PRO A 237 25.30 0.07 14.52
N LYS A 238 26.55 0.41 14.19
CA LYS A 238 27.44 1.15 15.09
C LYS A 238 27.00 2.61 15.11
N THR A 239 25.89 2.91 15.77
CA THR A 239 25.60 4.17 16.47
C THR A 239 24.12 4.24 16.80
N SER A 240 23.86 4.21 18.10
CA SER A 240 22.76 4.94 18.73
C SER A 240 22.84 6.40 18.30
N THR A 241 21.97 6.81 17.38
CA THR A 241 21.55 8.21 17.26
C THR A 241 20.04 8.19 17.26
N THR A 242 19.51 8.41 18.46
CA THR A 242 18.19 8.95 18.70
C THR A 242 18.03 10.25 17.90
N ALA A 243 17.57 10.14 16.66
CA ALA A 243 16.91 11.23 15.98
C ALA A 243 15.42 11.05 16.21
N ALA A 244 14.96 11.65 17.30
CA ALA A 244 13.55 11.97 17.49
C ALA A 244 13.11 12.87 16.32
N ALA A 245 12.54 12.27 15.28
CA ALA A 245 11.68 12.95 14.33
C ALA A 245 10.25 12.54 14.69
N GLY A 246 9.65 13.32 15.60
CA GLY A 246 8.23 13.25 15.83
C GLY A 246 7.49 13.54 14.54
N SER A 247 6.53 12.67 14.21
CA SER A 247 5.33 13.07 13.48
C SER A 247 4.17 12.22 13.99
N PRO A 248 2.99 12.83 14.17
CA PRO A 248 1.87 12.22 14.85
C PRO A 248 1.18 11.22 13.93
N ALA A 249 0.89 10.03 14.44
CA ALA A 249 -0.17 9.21 13.86
C ALA A 249 -1.53 9.75 14.32
N PRO A 250 -2.57 9.76 13.47
CA PRO A 250 -3.88 10.33 13.82
C PRO A 250 -4.54 9.50 14.93
N GLY A 251 -5.11 10.20 15.91
CA GLY A 251 -5.80 9.59 17.03
C GLY A 251 -7.02 8.79 16.59
N ALA A 252 -7.06 7.52 17.00
CA ALA A 252 -8.29 6.78 17.21
C ALA A 252 -8.50 6.67 18.73
N ALA A 253 -9.56 7.32 19.21
CA ALA A 253 -9.93 7.37 20.61
C ALA A 253 -10.33 5.97 21.11
N ALA A 254 -9.58 5.45 22.09
CA ALA A 254 -10.02 4.36 22.94
C ALA A 254 -10.77 4.96 24.14
N GLY A 255 -12.00 4.50 24.37
CA GLY A 255 -12.78 4.78 25.59
C GLY A 255 -12.21 4.06 26.82
N PRO A 256 -12.63 4.44 28.04
CA PRO A 256 -11.91 4.13 29.27
C PRO A 256 -12.24 2.72 29.78
N GLY A 257 -11.19 1.91 29.98
CA GLY A 257 -11.24 0.60 30.61
C GLY A 257 -10.06 0.43 31.56
N SER A 258 -10.35 0.63 32.84
CA SER A 258 -9.57 0.38 34.07
C SER A 258 -8.25 -0.42 33.97
N GLY A 259 -7.20 0.25 34.43
CA GLY A 259 -5.85 -0.19 34.86
C GLY A 259 -5.49 -1.68 34.96
N SER A 260 -4.34 -2.01 34.37
CA SER A 260 -3.16 -2.46 35.13
C SER A 260 -1.90 -2.16 34.32
N GLY A 261 -0.80 -1.82 34.99
CA GLY A 261 0.40 -1.24 34.39
C GLY A 261 1.11 -2.17 33.40
N GLY A 262 1.18 -1.76 32.14
CA GLY A 262 2.06 -2.35 31.13
C GLY A 262 3.38 -1.58 31.05
N SER A 263 4.43 -2.15 31.62
CA SER A 263 5.79 -1.65 31.58
C SER A 263 6.28 -1.43 30.13
N ALA A 264 7.09 -0.38 29.96
CA ALA A 264 7.84 -0.06 28.75
C ALA A 264 8.62 -1.27 28.18
N PRO A 265 8.93 -1.28 26.87
CA PRO A 265 9.64 -2.39 26.24
C PRO A 265 11.05 -2.50 26.82
N SER A 266 11.26 -3.47 27.71
CA SER A 266 12.60 -3.84 28.14
C SER A 266 13.15 -4.85 27.14
N ASN A 267 14.35 -4.58 26.63
CA ASN A 267 15.27 -5.58 26.07
C ASN A 267 15.73 -6.56 27.17
N ALA A 268 14.81 -7.02 28.03
CA ALA A 268 15.09 -8.01 29.04
C ALA A 268 15.34 -9.35 28.34
N PRO A 269 16.28 -10.17 28.84
CA PRO A 269 16.44 -11.56 28.39
C PRO A 269 15.08 -12.25 28.39
N ALA A 270 14.82 -13.07 27.36
CA ALA A 270 13.61 -13.88 27.30
C ALA A 270 13.38 -14.55 28.67
N PRO A 271 12.19 -14.38 29.29
CA PRO A 271 11.93 -14.99 30.57
C PRO A 271 12.14 -16.50 30.47
N LYS A 272 12.80 -17.11 31.48
CA LYS A 272 12.94 -18.56 31.55
C LYS A 272 11.60 -19.15 31.97
N GLY A 273 10.90 -19.77 31.03
CA GLY A 273 9.78 -20.68 31.30
C GLY A 273 10.22 -22.14 31.17
N ASP A 274 9.42 -23.06 31.68
CA ASP A 274 9.63 -24.50 31.50
C ASP A 274 9.57 -24.89 30.01
N VAL A 275 8.79 -24.14 29.24
CA VAL A 275 8.61 -24.27 27.79
C VAL A 275 8.88 -22.91 27.14
N SER A 276 9.56 -22.88 26.00
CA SER A 276 9.77 -21.66 25.21
C SER A 276 9.05 -21.77 23.89
N ILE A 277 8.17 -20.80 23.57
CA ILE A 277 7.48 -20.72 22.28
C ILE A 277 7.77 -19.36 21.64
N VAL A 278 8.20 -19.37 20.38
CA VAL A 278 8.54 -18.15 19.64
C VAL A 278 7.67 -18.04 18.40
N ALA A 279 7.02 -16.88 18.21
CA ALA A 279 6.31 -16.50 17.01
C ALA A 279 7.14 -15.47 16.20
N GLU A 280 7.40 -15.78 14.94
CA GLU A 280 8.16 -14.95 14.00
C GLU A 280 7.73 -15.30 12.57
N ALA A 281 7.57 -14.29 11.71
CA ALA A 281 7.09 -14.39 10.34
C ALA A 281 5.75 -15.16 10.21
N THR A 282 4.81 -14.91 11.13
CA THR A 282 3.48 -15.55 11.16
C THR A 282 3.59 -17.08 11.27
N GLN A 283 4.58 -17.58 12.00
CA GLN A 283 4.83 -19.00 12.27
C GLN A 283 5.37 -19.20 13.68
N PHE A 284 5.12 -20.37 14.29
CA PHE A 284 5.84 -20.77 15.49
C PHE A 284 7.19 -21.36 15.07
N THR A 285 8.31 -20.70 15.40
CA THR A 285 9.65 -21.20 15.04
C THR A 285 10.13 -22.33 15.96
N THR A 286 9.36 -22.62 17.02
CA THR A 286 9.53 -23.74 17.94
C THR A 286 8.25 -24.59 17.95
N PRO A 287 7.91 -25.26 16.83
CA PRO A 287 6.64 -25.96 16.69
C PRO A 287 6.57 -27.22 17.56
N ASP A 288 7.70 -27.84 17.91
CA ASP A 288 7.75 -29.03 18.75
C ASP A 288 8.43 -28.70 20.08
N VAL A 289 7.65 -28.71 21.16
CA VAL A 289 8.13 -28.37 22.51
C VAL A 289 7.71 -29.42 23.53
N ALA A 290 8.42 -29.50 24.65
CA ALA A 290 8.11 -30.45 25.72
C ALA A 290 7.99 -29.76 27.07
N GLY A 291 6.98 -30.16 27.85
CA GLY A 291 6.71 -29.66 29.20
C GLY A 291 6.49 -30.80 30.21
N PRO A 292 6.45 -30.48 31.51
CA PRO A 292 6.36 -31.50 32.56
C PRO A 292 4.93 -32.05 32.73
N ALA A 293 4.80 -33.36 32.90
CA ALA A 293 3.54 -34.01 33.23
C ALA A 293 3.09 -33.82 34.68
N GLY A 294 1.78 -33.67 34.88
CA GLY A 294 1.13 -33.78 36.20
C GLY A 294 1.35 -32.61 37.15
N LYS A 295 1.99 -31.51 36.72
CA LYS A 295 2.16 -30.30 37.52
C LYS A 295 1.98 -29.02 36.70
N PRO A 296 1.55 -27.90 37.30
CA PRO A 296 1.53 -26.61 36.62
C PRO A 296 2.94 -26.24 36.13
N PHE A 297 3.01 -25.55 34.99
CA PHE A 297 4.26 -25.14 34.37
C PHE A 297 4.09 -23.80 33.65
N THR A 298 5.21 -23.25 33.17
CA THR A 298 5.25 -21.94 32.53
C THR A 298 5.64 -22.03 31.06
N ILE A 299 4.99 -21.21 30.23
CA ILE A 299 5.39 -20.97 28.83
C ILE A 299 5.97 -19.57 28.75
N ALA A 300 7.22 -19.45 28.34
CA ALA A 300 7.81 -18.21 27.88
C ALA A 300 7.46 -18.02 26.41
N PHE A 301 6.48 -17.16 26.14
CA PHE A 301 6.05 -16.81 24.79
C PHE A 301 6.75 -15.53 24.32
N GLN A 302 7.36 -15.59 23.14
CA GLN A 302 7.97 -14.44 22.48
C GLN A 302 7.27 -14.18 21.16
N ASN A 303 6.62 -13.03 21.04
CA ASN A 303 6.14 -12.52 19.77
C ASN A 303 7.18 -11.55 19.22
N LYS A 304 7.87 -11.91 18.14
CA LYS A 304 8.88 -11.07 17.48
C LYS A 304 8.33 -10.24 16.31
N ASP A 305 7.11 -10.51 15.88
CA ASP A 305 6.52 -9.85 14.72
C ASP A 305 6.06 -8.44 15.09
N GLN A 306 6.59 -7.43 14.40
CA GLN A 306 6.23 -6.04 14.64
C GLN A 306 4.76 -5.79 14.33
N ALA A 307 4.04 -5.18 15.28
CA ALA A 307 2.63 -4.79 15.15
C ALA A 307 1.67 -5.96 14.79
N THR A 308 2.12 -7.21 14.92
CA THR A 308 1.34 -8.40 14.60
C THR A 308 0.91 -9.08 15.89
N MET A 309 -0.35 -9.49 15.95
CA MET A 309 -0.96 -10.07 17.15
C MET A 309 -0.84 -11.59 17.12
N HIS A 310 -0.33 -12.17 18.21
CA HIS A 310 -0.22 -13.61 18.37
C HIS A 310 -0.57 -14.05 19.79
N ASN A 311 -0.89 -15.34 19.94
CA ASN A 311 -1.07 -16.02 21.21
C ASN A 311 -0.76 -17.52 21.07
N VAL A 312 -0.88 -18.25 22.17
CA VAL A 312 -0.76 -19.70 22.22
C VAL A 312 -2.02 -20.27 22.88
N ASP A 313 -2.83 -20.99 22.10
CA ASP A 313 -3.98 -21.76 22.58
C ASP A 313 -3.64 -23.24 22.53
N ILE A 314 -3.74 -23.96 23.64
CA ILE A 314 -3.46 -25.39 23.73
C ILE A 314 -4.80 -26.14 23.75
N LYS A 315 -4.93 -27.14 22.89
CA LYS A 315 -6.13 -27.98 22.75
C LYS A 315 -5.84 -29.42 23.14
N ASP A 316 -6.85 -30.11 23.66
CA ASP A 316 -6.80 -31.56 23.83
C ASP A 316 -7.09 -32.30 22.50
N ALA A 317 -7.02 -33.63 22.53
CA ALA A 317 -7.29 -34.48 21.37
C ALA A 317 -8.72 -34.36 20.81
N SER A 318 -9.68 -33.83 21.59
CA SER A 318 -11.04 -33.55 21.13
C SER A 318 -11.19 -32.17 20.49
N GLY A 319 -10.14 -31.35 20.50
CA GLY A 319 -10.12 -29.98 19.98
C GLY A 319 -10.59 -28.92 21.00
N LYS A 320 -10.86 -29.32 22.25
CA LYS A 320 -11.27 -28.40 23.32
C LYS A 320 -10.05 -27.66 23.89
N ASP A 321 -10.21 -26.36 24.14
CA ASP A 321 -9.18 -25.55 24.79
C ASP A 321 -8.92 -26.04 26.23
N VAL A 322 -7.67 -26.41 26.51
CA VAL A 322 -7.17 -26.72 27.86
C VAL A 322 -6.34 -25.58 28.45
N PHE A 323 -5.87 -24.66 27.60
CA PHE A 323 -5.25 -23.41 27.99
C PHE A 323 -5.42 -22.37 26.87
N LYS A 324 -5.64 -21.10 27.24
CA LYS A 324 -5.80 -19.99 26.30
C LYS A 324 -4.91 -18.82 26.70
N GLY A 325 -3.93 -18.50 25.87
CA GLY A 325 -3.05 -17.35 26.08
C GLY A 325 -3.72 -16.04 25.67
N GLU A 326 -3.33 -14.94 26.32
CA GLU A 326 -3.72 -13.59 25.92
C GLU A 326 -3.15 -13.24 24.54
N ILE A 327 -3.93 -12.53 23.72
CA ILE A 327 -3.47 -12.04 22.42
C ILE A 327 -2.61 -10.79 22.63
N VAL A 328 -1.33 -10.91 22.33
CA VAL A 328 -0.33 -9.85 22.56
C VAL A 328 0.23 -9.33 21.23
N THR A 329 0.42 -8.02 21.14
CA THR A 329 1.01 -7.36 19.96
C THR A 329 2.53 -7.31 20.09
N GLY A 330 3.25 -7.82 19.09
CA GLY A 330 4.71 -7.86 19.08
C GLY A 330 5.37 -6.52 18.70
N PRO A 331 6.66 -6.32 19.02
CA PRO A 331 7.53 -7.27 19.71
C PRO A 331 7.33 -7.26 21.24
N ILE A 332 7.11 -8.45 21.83
CA ILE A 332 6.89 -8.60 23.28
C ILE A 332 7.25 -10.01 23.76
N SER A 333 7.65 -10.12 25.02
CA SER A 333 7.81 -11.40 25.73
C SER A 333 6.81 -11.45 26.89
N THR A 334 6.11 -12.57 27.02
CA THR A 334 5.16 -12.82 28.12
C THR A 334 5.36 -14.23 28.69
N VAL A 335 4.97 -14.41 29.95
CA VAL A 335 5.00 -15.72 30.60
C VAL A 335 3.58 -16.13 30.92
N TYR A 336 3.17 -17.28 30.40
CA TYR A 336 1.88 -17.87 30.71
C TYR A 336 2.02 -18.96 31.77
N ASN A 337 1.07 -19.01 32.70
CA ASN A 337 0.94 -20.10 33.66
C ASN A 337 -0.06 -21.13 33.09
N VAL A 338 0.41 -22.33 32.82
CA VAL A 338 -0.40 -23.44 32.30
C VAL A 338 -0.76 -24.37 33.46
N PRO A 339 -2.04 -24.76 33.60
CA PRO A 339 -2.43 -25.74 34.61
C PRO A 339 -1.76 -27.10 34.35
N ALA A 340 -1.79 -27.98 35.37
CA ALA A 340 -1.26 -29.33 35.21
C ALA A 340 -1.99 -30.08 34.08
N LEU A 341 -1.21 -30.61 33.14
CA LEU A 341 -1.70 -31.46 32.05
C LEU A 341 -1.24 -32.90 32.26
N ALA A 342 -2.05 -33.86 31.82
CA ALA A 342 -1.64 -35.26 31.80
C ALA A 342 -0.55 -35.50 30.75
N ALA A 343 0.23 -36.58 30.89
CA ALA A 343 1.18 -36.96 29.87
C ALA A 343 0.47 -37.23 28.53
N GLY A 344 0.99 -36.69 27.43
CA GLY A 344 0.35 -36.76 26.12
C GLY A 344 0.82 -35.67 25.15
N ALA A 345 0.31 -35.74 23.92
CA ALA A 345 0.55 -34.74 22.89
C ALA A 345 -0.65 -33.79 22.79
N TYR A 346 -0.39 -32.49 22.86
CA TYR A 346 -1.39 -31.43 22.80
C TYR A 346 -1.07 -30.49 21.65
N PRO A 347 -1.93 -30.38 20.61
CA PRO A 347 -1.74 -29.36 19.60
C PRO A 347 -1.93 -27.96 20.21
N PHE A 348 -1.10 -27.02 19.79
CA PHE A 348 -1.30 -25.61 20.07
C PHE A 348 -1.38 -24.77 18.79
N THR A 349 -2.16 -23.70 18.85
CA THR A 349 -2.49 -22.85 17.69
C THR A 349 -2.49 -21.37 18.06
N CYS A 350 -2.31 -20.47 17.09
CA CYS A 350 -2.63 -19.06 17.27
C CYS A 350 -4.08 -18.78 16.86
N SER A 351 -4.87 -18.08 17.69
CA SER A 351 -6.26 -17.72 17.35
C SER A 351 -6.35 -16.71 16.21
N VAL A 352 -5.33 -15.85 16.06
CA VAL A 352 -5.28 -14.78 15.03
C VAL A 352 -4.89 -15.36 13.67
N HIS A 353 -4.00 -16.36 13.66
CA HIS A 353 -3.46 -16.99 12.46
C HIS A 353 -3.65 -18.51 12.52
N PRO A 354 -4.81 -19.04 12.05
CA PRO A 354 -5.17 -20.45 12.23
C PRO A 354 -4.22 -21.47 11.62
N THR A 355 -3.34 -21.05 10.70
CA THR A 355 -2.30 -21.89 10.08
C THR A 355 -1.05 -22.04 10.95
N MET A 356 -0.91 -21.25 12.01
CA MET A 356 0.20 -21.38 12.98
C MET A 356 -0.12 -22.48 13.97
N THR A 357 0.53 -23.62 13.81
CA THR A 357 0.32 -24.80 14.66
C THR A 357 1.64 -25.34 15.19
N GLY A 358 1.56 -26.04 16.33
CA GLY A 358 2.65 -26.80 16.90
C GLY A 358 2.13 -27.88 17.84
N THR A 359 3.04 -28.68 18.38
CA THR A 359 2.75 -29.78 19.32
C THR A 359 3.52 -29.59 20.61
N LEU A 360 2.80 -29.58 21.72
CA LEU A 360 3.33 -29.64 23.06
C LEU A 360 3.27 -31.09 23.57
N THR A 361 4.44 -31.69 23.81
CA THR A 361 4.56 -33.03 24.39
C THR A 361 4.74 -32.93 25.90
N ILE A 362 3.74 -33.36 26.65
CA ILE A 362 3.76 -33.40 28.11
C ILE A 362 4.34 -34.76 28.55
N LYS A 363 5.45 -34.74 29.29
CA LYS A 363 6.19 -35.94 29.71
C LYS A 363 6.76 -35.88 31.12
#